data_AF-A0A0D1MAF1-F1
#
_entry.id   AF-A0A0D1MAF1-F1
#
_cell.length_a   1.000
_cell.length_b   1.000
_cell.length_c   1.000
_cell.angle_alpha   90.00
_cell.angle_beta   90.00
_cell.angle_gamma   90.00
#
_symmetry.space_group_name_H-M   'P 1'
#
loop_
_entity.id
_entity.type
_entity.pdbx_description
1 polymer ?
#
loop_
_entity_poly.entity_id
_entity_poly.type
_entity_poly.pdbx_seq_one_letter_code
_entity_poly.pdbx_strand_id
1 'polypeptide(L)'
;MSIDRSGIAHAMIARYNAQDADAYVAFMTDDACEAGYRGAVLREGREGVRSGLKAMFAQYPQNRADILATFELGETVVLHEAVERAPGGEAFEVMSVYSFEGDKVSRVEFIR
;
A
#
# COMPACT_ATOMS: atom_id res chain seq x y z
N MET A 1 20.99 13.46 4.50
CA MET A 1 20.27 13.17 3.24
C MET A 1 18.81 13.03 3.61
N SER A 2 17.88 13.72 2.93
CA SER A 2 16.44 13.54 3.22
C SER A 2 15.99 12.18 2.71
N ILE A 3 15.11 11.50 3.46
CA ILE A 3 14.46 10.26 3.02
C ILE A 3 13.41 10.63 1.97
N ASP A 4 13.42 9.97 0.81
CA ASP A 4 12.41 10.14 -0.24
C ASP A 4 11.21 9.23 0.03
N ARG A 5 10.30 9.68 0.89
CA ARG A 5 9.14 8.89 1.34
C ARG A 5 8.12 8.71 0.23
N SER A 6 7.82 9.76 -0.52
CA SER A 6 6.98 9.66 -1.72
C SER A 6 7.54 8.66 -2.72
N GLY A 7 8.86 8.66 -2.97
CA GLY A 7 9.51 7.67 -3.81
C GLY A 7 9.37 6.23 -3.29
N ILE A 8 9.47 6.03 -1.97
CA ILE A 8 9.23 4.72 -1.34
C ILE A 8 7.77 4.28 -1.53
N ALA A 9 6.79 5.16 -1.27
CA ALA A 9 5.37 4.83 -1.45
C ALA A 9 5.04 4.50 -2.91
N HIS A 10 5.60 5.24 -3.88
CA HIS A 10 5.48 4.96 -5.31
C HIS A 10 6.11 3.60 -5.67
N ALA A 11 7.29 3.30 -5.12
CA ALA A 11 7.93 2.01 -5.31
C ALA A 11 7.08 0.86 -4.77
N MET A 12 6.42 1.05 -3.62
CA MET A 12 5.47 0.07 -3.07
C MET A 12 4.30 -0.19 -4.03
N ILE A 13 3.67 0.85 -4.60
CA ILE A 13 2.62 0.67 -5.60
C ILE A 13 3.14 -0.01 -6.87
N ALA A 14 4.38 0.28 -7.30
CA ALA A 14 4.99 -0.45 -8.41
C ALA A 14 5.15 -1.96 -8.10
N ARG A 15 5.51 -2.34 -6.86
CA ARG A 15 5.54 -3.75 -6.44
C ARG A 15 4.15 -4.36 -6.35
N TYR A 16 3.18 -3.60 -5.88
CA TYR A 16 1.78 -4.02 -5.84
C TYR A 16 1.25 -4.35 -7.25
N ASN A 17 1.49 -3.47 -8.22
CA ASN A 17 1.10 -3.69 -9.62
C ASN A 17 1.88 -4.82 -10.30
N ALA A 18 3.11 -5.09 -9.86
CA ALA A 18 3.89 -6.26 -10.27
C ALA A 18 3.50 -7.55 -9.54
N GLN A 19 2.54 -7.48 -8.61
CA GLN A 19 2.10 -8.59 -7.74
C GLN A 19 3.23 -9.20 -6.89
N ASP A 20 4.24 -8.38 -6.58
CA ASP A 20 5.41 -8.78 -5.81
C ASP A 20 5.21 -8.40 -4.33
N ALA A 21 4.45 -9.24 -3.63
CA ALA A 21 4.17 -9.06 -2.21
C ALA A 21 5.46 -9.06 -1.37
N ASP A 22 6.48 -9.83 -1.78
CA ASP A 22 7.73 -9.96 -1.03
C ASP A 22 8.56 -8.66 -1.11
N ALA A 23 8.64 -8.05 -2.30
CA ALA A 23 9.28 -6.74 -2.46
C ALA A 23 8.45 -5.59 -1.88
N TYR A 24 7.11 -5.69 -1.88
CA TYR A 24 6.24 -4.69 -1.25
C TYR A 24 6.56 -4.58 0.25
N VAL A 25 6.51 -5.70 0.96
CA VAL A 25 6.69 -5.68 2.42
C VAL A 25 8.14 -5.44 2.86
N ALA A 26 9.11 -5.53 1.95
CA ALA A 26 10.48 -5.14 2.22
C ALA A 26 10.62 -3.67 2.61
N PHE A 27 9.64 -2.82 2.26
CA PHE A 27 9.58 -1.42 2.66
C PHE A 27 8.92 -1.21 4.04
N MET A 28 8.44 -2.25 4.70
CA MET A 28 7.67 -2.14 5.94
C MET A 28 8.50 -2.52 7.18
N THR A 29 8.15 -1.93 8.33
CA THR A 29 8.65 -2.40 9.64
C THR A 29 8.14 -3.81 9.92
N ASP A 30 8.75 -4.52 10.89
CA ASP A 30 8.37 -5.89 11.21
C ASP A 30 6.92 -5.99 11.74
N ASP A 31 6.50 -5.01 12.51
CA ASP A 31 5.19 -4.88 13.15
C ASP A 31 4.17 -4.08 12.33
N ALA A 32 4.52 -3.69 11.11
CA ALA A 32 3.69 -2.85 10.28
C ALA A 32 2.34 -3.50 9.96
N CYS A 33 1.30 -2.69 9.76
CA CYS A 33 -0.03 -3.21 9.46
C CYS A 33 -0.75 -2.42 8.37
N GLU A 34 -1.75 -3.06 7.80
CA GLU A 34 -2.73 -2.45 6.90
C GLU A 34 -4.10 -2.43 7.58
N ALA A 35 -4.77 -1.28 7.55
CA ALA A 35 -6.01 -1.06 8.28
C ALA A 35 -6.99 -0.18 7.51
N GLY A 36 -8.27 -0.23 7.89
CA GLY A 36 -9.20 0.82 7.50
C GLY A 36 -8.89 2.12 8.27
N TYR A 37 -9.05 3.27 7.64
CA TYR A 37 -8.85 4.57 8.29
C TYR A 37 -9.78 4.71 9.50
N ARG A 38 -9.19 4.95 10.69
CA ARG A 38 -9.91 4.95 11.98
C ARG A 38 -10.73 3.67 12.23
N GLY A 39 -10.30 2.55 11.65
CA GLY A 39 -10.99 1.28 11.68
C GLY A 39 -10.12 0.12 12.17
N ALA A 40 -10.60 -1.09 11.93
CA ALA A 40 -9.91 -2.32 12.31
C ALA A 40 -8.65 -2.56 11.44
N VAL A 41 -7.67 -3.25 12.04
CA VAL A 41 -6.56 -3.85 11.32
C VAL A 41 -7.10 -4.95 10.41
N LEU A 42 -6.73 -4.88 9.13
CA LEU A 42 -7.12 -5.85 8.11
C LEU A 42 -6.04 -6.92 7.93
N ARG A 43 -4.76 -6.51 8.03
CA ARG A 43 -3.59 -7.37 7.92
C ARG A 43 -2.56 -6.94 8.96
N GLU A 44 -2.27 -7.83 9.89
CA GLU A 44 -1.45 -7.55 11.08
C GLU A 44 -0.02 -8.04 10.90
N GLY A 45 0.94 -7.15 11.17
CA GLY A 45 2.37 -7.43 11.00
C GLY A 45 2.78 -7.55 9.53
N ARG A 46 4.09 -7.44 9.28
CA ARG A 46 4.66 -7.56 7.93
C ARG A 46 4.25 -8.85 7.22
N GLU A 47 4.21 -9.96 7.96
CA GLU A 47 3.86 -11.28 7.41
C GLU A 47 2.34 -11.43 7.16
N GLY A 48 1.49 -10.78 7.96
CA GLY A 48 0.05 -10.71 7.68
C GLY A 48 -0.23 -9.90 6.42
N VAL A 49 0.50 -8.79 6.22
CA VAL A 49 0.44 -8.00 4.98
C VAL A 49 0.90 -8.85 3.78
N ARG A 50 2.06 -9.51 3.90
CA ARG A 50 2.63 -10.36 2.83
C ARG A 50 1.65 -11.45 2.39
N SER A 51 1.14 -12.22 3.33
CA SER A 51 0.23 -13.34 3.05
C SER A 51 -1.12 -12.85 2.50
N GLY A 52 -1.66 -11.75 3.05
CA GLY A 52 -2.91 -11.16 2.57
C GLY A 52 -2.80 -10.57 1.15
N LEU A 53 -1.67 -9.95 0.80
CA LEU A 53 -1.41 -9.50 -0.57
C LEU A 53 -1.28 -10.69 -1.54
N LYS A 54 -0.56 -11.75 -1.17
CA LYS A 54 -0.46 -12.97 -1.99
C LYS A 54 -1.84 -13.58 -2.26
N ALA A 55 -2.70 -13.65 -1.24
CA ALA A 55 -4.08 -14.14 -1.40
C ALA A 55 -4.90 -13.23 -2.32
N MET A 56 -4.79 -11.91 -2.18
CA MET A 56 -5.48 -10.94 -3.02
C MET A 56 -5.02 -11.01 -4.48
N PHE A 57 -3.71 -11.09 -4.74
CA PHE A 57 -3.17 -11.24 -6.09
C PHE A 57 -3.60 -12.57 -6.74
N ALA A 58 -3.66 -13.67 -5.97
CA ALA A 58 -4.19 -14.93 -6.47
C ALA A 58 -5.68 -14.84 -6.85
N GLN A 59 -6.46 -14.06 -6.10
CA GLN A 59 -7.88 -13.82 -6.39
C GLN A 59 -8.08 -12.85 -7.58
N TYR A 60 -7.22 -11.85 -7.71
CA TYR A 60 -7.31 -10.80 -8.72
C TYR A 60 -5.96 -10.66 -9.48
N PRO A 61 -5.65 -11.58 -10.41
CA PRO A 61 -4.35 -11.65 -11.09
C PRO A 61 -4.14 -10.54 -12.13
N GLN A 62 -5.10 -9.65 -12.31
CA GLN A 62 -4.96 -8.44 -13.16
C GLN A 62 -5.17 -7.15 -12.35
N ASN A 63 -5.18 -7.27 -11.03
CA ASN A 63 -5.36 -6.14 -10.14
C ASN A 63 -4.23 -5.12 -10.28
N ARG A 64 -4.60 -3.84 -10.40
CA ARG A 64 -3.68 -2.71 -10.49
C ARG A 64 -4.23 -1.49 -9.77
N ALA A 65 -3.33 -0.60 -9.38
CA ALA A 65 -3.61 0.71 -8.82
C ALA A 65 -2.84 1.78 -9.61
N ASP A 66 -3.54 2.80 -10.11
CA ASP A 66 -2.92 3.97 -10.73
C ASP A 66 -2.93 5.14 -9.73
N ILE A 67 -1.76 5.76 -9.53
CA ILE A 67 -1.63 6.92 -8.63
C ILE A 67 -2.14 8.16 -9.36
N LEU A 68 -3.19 8.78 -8.83
CA LEU A 68 -3.80 9.99 -9.33
C LEU A 68 -3.19 11.25 -8.73
N ALA A 69 -2.85 11.21 -7.43
CA ALA A 69 -2.21 12.29 -6.72
C ALA A 69 -1.31 11.79 -5.59
N THR A 70 -0.35 12.62 -5.19
CA THR A 70 0.60 12.34 -4.10
C THR A 70 0.73 13.58 -3.22
N PHE A 71 0.64 13.36 -1.92
CA PHE A 71 0.84 14.38 -0.89
C PHE A 71 1.84 13.85 0.13
N GLU A 72 2.79 14.68 0.54
CA GLU A 72 3.75 14.34 1.60
C GLU A 72 3.77 15.45 2.64
N LEU A 73 3.69 15.06 3.91
CA LEU A 73 3.82 15.97 5.04
C LEU A 73 4.51 15.25 6.20
N GLY A 74 5.72 15.68 6.56
CA GLY A 74 6.48 15.09 7.65
C GLY A 74 6.81 13.60 7.38
N GLU A 75 6.26 12.73 8.22
CA GLU A 75 6.46 11.27 8.16
C GLU A 75 5.26 10.54 7.53
N THR A 76 4.42 11.28 6.81
CA THR A 76 3.21 10.74 6.19
C THR A 76 3.20 11.03 4.70
N VAL A 77 2.88 10.00 3.92
CA VAL A 77 2.56 10.12 2.49
C VAL A 77 1.12 9.68 2.28
N VAL A 78 0.37 10.44 1.47
CA VAL A 78 -0.97 10.07 1.04
C VAL A 78 -0.98 9.93 -0.46
N LEU A 79 -1.43 8.76 -0.93
CA LEU A 79 -1.66 8.50 -2.34
C LEU A 79 -3.16 8.43 -2.59
N HIS A 80 -3.64 9.16 -3.59
CA HIS A 80 -4.97 8.96 -4.16
C HIS A 80 -4.83 7.99 -5.32
N GLU A 81 -5.48 6.85 -5.24
CA GLU A 81 -5.31 5.73 -6.16
C GLU A 81 -6.64 5.33 -6.80
N ALA A 82 -6.61 5.05 -8.11
CA ALA A 82 -7.68 4.34 -8.80
C ALA A 82 -7.30 2.87 -8.93
N VAL A 83 -8.08 1.98 -8.31
CA VAL A 83 -7.86 0.54 -8.33
C VAL A 83 -8.83 -0.11 -9.32
N GLU A 84 -8.32 -1.00 -10.16
CA GLU A 84 -9.10 -1.84 -11.08
C GLU A 84 -8.73 -3.31 -10.84
N ARG A 85 -9.71 -4.16 -10.54
CA ARG A 85 -9.47 -5.59 -10.20
C ARG A 85 -9.14 -6.45 -11.42
N ALA A 86 -9.68 -6.09 -12.58
CA ALA A 86 -9.43 -6.69 -13.87
C ALA A 86 -9.96 -5.74 -14.96
N PRO A 87 -9.49 -5.81 -16.21
CA PRO A 87 -9.96 -4.95 -17.30
C PRO A 87 -11.49 -4.99 -17.44
N GLY A 88 -12.14 -3.85 -17.20
CA GLY A 88 -13.62 -3.72 -17.24
C GLY A 88 -14.35 -4.35 -16.04
N GLY A 89 -13.62 -4.72 -15.00
CA GLY A 89 -14.13 -5.28 -13.74
C GLY A 89 -14.49 -4.21 -12.70
N GLU A 90 -14.54 -4.60 -11.43
CA GLU A 90 -14.75 -3.66 -10.33
C GLU A 90 -13.60 -2.64 -10.30
N ALA A 91 -13.97 -1.36 -10.29
CA ALA A 91 -13.08 -0.23 -10.12
C ALA A 91 -13.57 0.67 -8.98
N PHE A 92 -12.63 1.21 -8.20
CA PHE A 92 -12.90 2.11 -7.09
C PHE A 92 -11.69 3.00 -6.82
N GLU A 93 -11.92 4.13 -6.16
CA GLU A 93 -10.85 4.99 -5.68
C GLU A 93 -10.61 4.77 -4.18
N VAL A 94 -9.38 4.99 -3.74
CA VAL A 94 -8.96 4.89 -2.35
C VAL A 94 -7.92 5.97 -2.06
N MET A 95 -7.93 6.53 -0.85
CA MET A 95 -6.74 7.23 -0.35
C MET A 95 -5.97 6.32 0.60
N SER A 96 -4.73 6.00 0.23
CA SER A 96 -3.81 5.21 1.04
C SER A 96 -2.89 6.14 1.82
N VAL A 97 -2.93 6.05 3.15
CA VAL A 97 -2.12 6.85 4.08
C VAL A 97 -0.98 6.00 4.61
N TYR A 98 0.25 6.32 4.19
CA TYR A 98 1.49 5.64 4.59
C TYR A 98 2.13 6.42 5.73
N SER A 99 2.21 5.80 6.91
CA SER A 99 2.97 6.32 8.06
C SER A 99 4.36 5.70 8.08
N PHE A 100 5.38 6.53 8.29
CA PHE A 100 6.78 6.12 8.27
C PHE A 100 7.41 6.16 9.66
N GLU A 101 8.29 5.19 9.90
CA GLU A 101 9.29 5.22 10.97
C GLU A 101 10.67 5.16 10.32
N GLY A 102 11.37 6.30 10.29
CA GLY A 102 12.60 6.42 9.50
C GLY A 102 12.35 6.20 8.02
N ASP A 103 12.97 5.16 7.45
CA ASP A 103 12.91 4.78 6.04
C ASP A 103 11.96 3.60 5.74
N LYS A 104 11.18 3.17 6.74
CA LYS A 104 10.19 2.08 6.61
C LYS A 104 8.78 2.58 6.86
N VAL A 105 7.82 1.93 6.21
CA VAL A 105 6.40 2.14 6.46
C VAL A 105 5.96 1.29 7.65
N SER A 106 5.47 1.93 8.71
CA SER A 106 4.93 1.25 9.90
C SER A 106 3.42 1.03 9.82
N ARG A 107 2.71 1.78 8.96
CA ARG A 107 1.26 1.60 8.80
C ARG A 107 0.78 2.11 7.45
N VAL A 108 -0.16 1.37 6.85
CA VAL A 108 -0.95 1.85 5.71
C VAL A 108 -2.42 1.84 6.10
N GLU A 109 -3.09 2.98 5.97
CA GLU A 109 -4.53 3.10 6.20
C GLU A 109 -5.29 3.42 4.92
N PHE A 110 -6.45 2.80 4.75
CA PHE A 110 -7.29 3.01 3.57
C PHE A 110 -8.54 3.83 3.91
N ILE A 111 -8.72 4.95 3.20
CA ILE A 111 -9.97 5.72 3.17
C ILE A 111 -10.74 5.28 1.93
N ARG A 112 -11.89 4.63 2.12
CA ARG A 112 -12.77 4.12 1.07
C ARG A 112 -14.23 4.27 1.48
#